data_AF-A0A4S4BS38-F1
#
_entry.id   AF-A0A4S4BS38-F1
#
_cell.length_a   1.000
_cell.length_b   1.000
_cell.length_c   1.000
_cell.angle_alpha   90.00
_cell.angle_beta   90.00
_cell.angle_gamma   90.00
#
_symmetry.space_group_name_H-M   'P 1'
#
loop_
_entity.id
_entity.type
_entity.pdbx_description
1 polymer ?
#
loop_
_entity_poly.entity_id
_entity_poly.type
_entity_poly.pdbx_seq_one_letter_code
_entity_poly.pdbx_strand_id
1 'polypeptide(L)'
;MKRKQAKLVPFILLIISAFYLTNAEIVFADTTKIDELVPNDYQQNEFKSNTDLLKDNPLLNQPVNIPEEQKGITFEKDKISKDEELKRELFLSNATDQNTVKAKAEELQLFSSKEATTSNQIEEETPSSSNLSLSILIWVLVGISIMLLILVLIVWGRSQAKQKSLQNV
;
A
#
# COMPACT_ATOMS: atom_id res chain seq x y z
N MET A 1 -9.86 -53.82 -5.28
CA MET A 1 -9.69 -52.84 -4.18
C MET A 1 -9.98 -51.36 -4.55
N LYS A 2 -10.31 -51.00 -5.80
CA LYS A 2 -10.45 -49.58 -6.23
C LYS A 2 -11.76 -48.87 -5.81
N ARG A 3 -12.83 -49.61 -5.47
CA ARG A 3 -14.14 -49.02 -5.08
C ARG A 3 -14.18 -48.44 -3.66
N LYS A 4 -13.32 -48.91 -2.74
CA LYS A 4 -13.28 -48.41 -1.36
C LYS A 4 -12.55 -47.06 -1.25
N GLN A 5 -11.48 -46.88 -2.02
CA GLN A 5 -10.71 -45.63 -2.09
C GLN A 5 -11.52 -44.48 -2.72
N ALA A 6 -12.37 -44.77 -3.73
CA ALA A 6 -13.19 -43.76 -4.40
C ALA A 6 -14.30 -43.16 -3.52
N LYS A 7 -14.75 -43.88 -2.48
CA LYS A 7 -15.71 -43.37 -1.48
C LYS A 7 -15.02 -42.65 -0.30
N LEU A 8 -13.71 -42.84 -0.15
CA LEU A 8 -12.92 -42.31 0.95
C LEU A 8 -12.50 -40.86 0.67
N VAL A 9 -12.18 -40.53 -0.59
CA VAL A 9 -11.86 -39.16 -1.05
C VAL A 9 -13.00 -38.15 -0.80
N PRO A 10 -14.26 -38.39 -1.21
CA PRO A 10 -15.34 -37.45 -0.93
C PRO A 10 -15.65 -37.35 0.58
N PHE A 11 -15.42 -38.43 1.33
CA PHE A 11 -15.60 -38.43 2.79
C PHE A 11 -14.55 -37.58 3.50
N ILE A 12 -13.27 -37.66 3.09
CA ILE A 12 -12.21 -36.79 3.59
C ILE A 12 -12.51 -35.32 3.25
N LEU A 13 -12.94 -35.04 2.02
CA LEU A 13 -13.25 -33.67 1.59
C LEU A 13 -14.43 -33.08 2.38
N LEU A 14 -15.43 -33.90 2.72
CA LEU A 14 -16.54 -33.51 3.59
C LEU A 14 -16.07 -33.19 5.01
N ILE A 15 -15.17 -34.01 5.59
CA ILE A 15 -14.61 -33.76 6.91
C ILE A 15 -13.79 -32.46 6.93
N ILE A 16 -12.97 -32.23 5.91
CA ILE A 16 -12.16 -31.02 5.78
C ILE A 16 -13.08 -29.79 5.65
N SER A 17 -14.10 -29.85 4.80
CA SER A 17 -15.08 -28.77 4.65
C SER A 17 -15.85 -28.51 5.95
N ALA A 18 -16.26 -29.55 6.67
CA ALA A 18 -16.93 -29.41 7.97
C ALA A 18 -16.00 -28.77 9.01
N PHE A 19 -14.72 -29.13 9.01
CA PHE A 19 -13.73 -28.52 9.90
C PHE A 19 -13.53 -27.02 9.62
N TYR A 20 -13.51 -26.60 8.36
CA TYR A 20 -13.44 -25.16 8.03
C TYR A 20 -14.71 -24.40 8.46
N LEU A 21 -15.89 -25.02 8.37
CA LEU A 21 -17.14 -24.40 8.84
C LEU A 21 -17.17 -24.21 10.36
N THR A 22 -16.60 -25.14 11.14
CA THR A 22 -16.60 -25.03 12.61
C THR A 22 -15.59 -24.03 13.16
N ASN A 23 -14.57 -23.66 12.38
CA ASN A 23 -13.52 -22.71 12.78
C ASN A 23 -13.73 -21.32 12.16
N ALA A 24 -14.87 -21.07 11.51
CA ALA A 24 -15.23 -19.73 11.08
C ALA A 24 -15.67 -18.91 12.30
N GLU A 25 -14.71 -18.25 12.94
CA GLU A 25 -15.00 -17.28 13.99
C GLU A 25 -15.65 -16.05 13.34
N ILE A 26 -16.94 -15.84 13.62
CA ILE A 26 -17.67 -14.67 13.14
C ILE A 26 -17.33 -13.53 14.08
N VAL A 27 -16.38 -12.68 13.66
CA VAL A 27 -16.05 -11.45 14.39
C VAL A 27 -17.11 -10.41 14.05
N PHE A 28 -17.98 -10.13 15.02
CA PHE A 28 -18.86 -8.96 14.95
C PHE A 28 -18.09 -7.74 15.44
N ALA A 29 -18.30 -6.60 14.78
CA ALA A 29 -17.85 -5.33 15.34
C ALA A 29 -18.44 -5.17 16.74
N ASP A 30 -17.63 -4.74 17.70
CA ASP A 30 -18.09 -4.45 19.06
C ASP A 30 -19.02 -3.22 19.01
N THR A 31 -20.31 -3.47 18.83
CA THR A 31 -21.35 -2.44 18.74
C THR A 31 -21.79 -1.93 20.12
N THR A 32 -21.26 -2.52 21.21
CA THR A 32 -21.73 -2.22 22.58
C THR A 32 -21.34 -0.83 23.07
N LYS A 33 -20.39 -0.16 22.40
CA LYS A 33 -19.83 1.14 22.81
C LYS A 33 -20.03 2.26 21.80
N ILE A 34 -20.88 2.06 20.79
CA ILE A 34 -21.17 3.09 19.77
C ILE A 34 -21.79 4.34 20.43
N ASP A 35 -22.65 4.13 21.43
CA ASP A 35 -23.30 5.21 22.19
C ASP A 35 -22.35 5.92 23.16
N GLU A 36 -21.15 5.37 23.41
CA GLU A 36 -20.10 5.97 24.26
C GLU A 36 -19.11 6.82 23.46
N LEU A 37 -19.21 6.85 22.12
CA LEU A 37 -18.33 7.63 21.27
C LEU A 37 -18.64 9.12 21.42
N VAL A 38 -17.74 9.85 22.08
CA VAL A 38 -17.78 11.31 22.13
C VAL A 38 -17.10 11.88 20.88
N PRO A 39 -17.70 12.86 20.18
CA PRO A 39 -17.05 13.56 19.08
C PRO A 39 -15.67 14.10 19.50
N ASN A 40 -14.69 14.02 18.60
CA ASN A 40 -13.38 14.59 18.86
C ASN A 40 -13.47 16.13 18.76
N ASP A 41 -13.65 16.79 19.90
CA ASP A 41 -13.67 18.24 19.99
C ASP A 41 -12.24 18.81 19.89
N TYR A 42 -12.08 19.82 19.03
CA TYR A 42 -10.82 20.52 18.90
C TYR A 42 -10.46 21.26 20.20
N GLN A 43 -9.33 20.90 20.81
CA GLN A 43 -8.78 21.63 21.93
C GLN A 43 -7.92 22.79 21.43
N GLN A 44 -8.43 24.01 21.55
CA GLN A 44 -7.67 25.21 21.22
C GLN A 44 -6.57 25.42 22.27
N ASN A 45 -5.35 25.05 21.92
CA ASN A 45 -4.18 25.31 22.75
C ASN A 45 -3.84 26.81 22.73
N GLU A 46 -3.55 27.39 23.88
CA GLU A 46 -3.09 28.79 23.98
C GLU A 46 -1.72 28.94 23.31
N PHE A 47 -1.70 29.52 22.11
CA PHE A 47 -0.46 29.81 21.41
C PHE A 47 0.24 31.00 22.06
N LYS A 48 1.41 30.78 22.66
CA LYS A 48 2.28 31.86 23.12
C LYS A 48 2.98 32.50 21.93
N SER A 49 2.45 33.64 21.48
CA SER A 49 3.05 34.44 20.42
C SER A 49 4.32 35.13 20.91
N ASN A 50 5.49 34.58 20.58
CA ASN A 50 6.79 35.22 20.84
C ASN A 50 7.12 36.21 19.71
N THR A 51 6.41 37.34 19.68
CA THR A 51 6.69 38.45 18.74
C THR A 51 7.79 39.40 19.22
N ASP A 52 8.52 39.05 20.29
CA ASP A 52 9.57 39.92 20.86
C ASP A 52 10.70 40.23 19.87
N LEU A 53 10.91 39.38 18.86
CA LEU A 53 11.88 39.58 17.78
C LEU A 53 11.33 40.34 16.57
N LEU A 54 10.02 40.60 16.52
CA LEU A 54 9.33 41.34 15.46
C LEU A 54 9.16 42.83 15.78
N LYS A 55 9.88 43.34 16.78
CA LYS A 55 9.88 44.77 17.09
C LYS A 55 10.71 45.47 16.02
N ASP A 56 10.02 46.16 15.12
CA ASP A 56 10.64 47.12 14.20
C ASP A 56 11.42 48.14 15.04
N ASN A 57 12.75 48.05 14.99
CA ASN A 57 13.61 48.96 15.71
C ASN A 57 13.35 50.37 15.17
N PRO A 58 12.93 51.35 15.99
CA PRO A 58 12.63 52.70 15.51
C PRO A 58 13.84 53.41 14.87
N LEU A 59 15.05 52.89 15.07
CA LEU A 59 16.28 53.33 14.37
C LEU A 59 16.34 52.93 12.89
N LEU A 60 15.52 51.97 12.44
CA LEU A 60 15.41 51.59 11.02
C LEU A 60 14.45 52.50 10.22
N ASN A 61 13.70 53.37 10.90
CA ASN A 61 12.76 54.31 10.27
C ASN A 61 13.44 55.62 9.79
N GLN A 62 14.77 55.71 9.86
CA GLN A 62 15.49 56.85 9.30
C GLN A 62 15.62 56.65 7.78
N PRO A 63 15.20 57.62 6.94
CA PRO A 63 15.33 57.49 5.49
C PRO A 63 16.82 57.40 5.14
N VAL A 64 17.25 56.19 4.75
CA VAL A 64 18.61 55.95 4.24
C VAL A 64 18.72 56.64 2.89
N ASN A 65 19.70 57.52 2.74
CA ASN A 65 19.95 58.21 1.48
C ASN A 65 20.46 57.18 0.46
N ILE A 66 19.68 56.97 -0.62
CA ILE A 66 20.00 56.00 -1.65
C ILE A 66 21.19 56.53 -2.48
N PRO A 67 22.31 55.79 -2.60
CA PRO A 67 23.45 56.20 -3.43
C PRO A 67 23.03 56.50 -4.87
N GLU A 68 23.66 57.49 -5.52
CA GLU A 68 23.28 57.92 -6.87
C GLU A 68 23.32 56.78 -7.90
N GLU A 69 24.23 55.82 -7.73
CA GLU A 69 24.33 54.62 -8.57
C GLU A 69 23.08 53.73 -8.52
N GLN A 70 22.38 53.68 -7.38
CA GLN A 70 21.16 52.89 -7.21
C GLN A 70 19.91 53.63 -7.71
N LYS A 71 19.97 54.96 -7.85
CA LYS A 71 18.86 55.79 -8.34
C LYS A 71 18.57 55.58 -9.83
N GLY A 72 19.54 55.03 -10.58
CA GLY A 72 19.39 54.66 -11.99
C GLY A 72 18.75 53.27 -12.21
N ILE A 73 18.51 52.49 -11.15
CA ILE A 73 17.85 51.19 -11.26
C ILE A 73 16.36 51.44 -11.47
N THR A 74 15.91 51.22 -12.70
CA THR A 74 14.49 51.29 -13.07
C THR A 74 13.89 49.88 -12.98
N PHE A 75 12.64 49.80 -12.51
CA PHE A 75 11.85 48.56 -12.50
C PHE A 75 11.00 48.42 -13.76
N GLU A 76 11.23 49.23 -14.80
CA GLU A 76 10.58 49.06 -16.08
C GLU A 76 11.11 47.79 -16.75
N LYS A 77 10.21 46.82 -16.92
CA LYS A 77 10.51 45.58 -17.62
C LYS A 77 10.81 45.88 -19.09
N ASP A 78 12.05 45.64 -19.52
CA ASP A 78 12.38 45.57 -20.95
C ASP A 78 11.50 44.54 -21.65
N LYS A 79 11.00 44.90 -22.84
CA LYS A 79 9.86 44.22 -23.48
C LYS A 79 10.04 42.71 -23.73
N ILE A 80 11.25 42.18 -23.74
CA ILE A 80 11.58 40.76 -23.52
C ILE A 80 13.02 40.75 -22.98
N SER A 81 13.24 40.30 -21.75
CA SER A 81 14.60 40.04 -21.27
C SER A 81 15.12 38.77 -21.93
N LYS A 82 16.45 38.69 -22.14
CA LYS A 82 17.11 37.47 -22.64
C LYS A 82 16.76 36.24 -21.80
N ASP A 83 16.49 36.44 -20.51
CA ASP A 83 16.06 35.37 -19.60
C ASP A 83 14.66 34.85 -19.94
N GLU A 84 13.74 35.72 -20.38
CA GLU A 84 12.42 35.27 -20.87
C GLU A 84 12.52 34.55 -22.22
N GLU A 85 13.49 34.91 -23.05
CA GLU A 85 13.78 34.20 -24.30
C GLU A 85 14.37 32.81 -24.02
N LEU A 86 15.36 32.72 -23.12
CA LEU A 86 15.92 31.44 -22.65
C LEU A 86 14.87 30.57 -21.95
N LYS A 87 14.01 31.16 -21.13
CA LYS A 87 12.90 30.42 -20.48
C LYS A 87 11.94 29.86 -21.53
N ARG A 88 11.64 30.64 -22.58
CA ARG A 88 10.84 30.15 -23.70
C ARG A 88 11.55 29.04 -24.46
N GLU A 89 12.84 29.17 -24.73
CA GLU A 89 13.60 28.17 -25.46
C GLU A 89 13.74 26.85 -24.67
N LEU A 90 14.02 26.92 -23.37
CA LEU A 90 14.26 25.73 -22.55
C LEU A 90 12.97 25.03 -22.10
N PHE A 91 11.89 25.77 -21.87
CA PHE A 91 10.67 25.24 -21.26
C PHE A 91 9.42 25.31 -22.14
N LEU A 92 9.44 26.07 -23.24
CA LEU A 92 8.26 26.29 -24.10
C LEU A 92 8.50 25.94 -25.58
N SER A 93 9.75 25.81 -26.06
CA SER A 93 10.05 25.58 -27.49
C SER A 93 9.66 24.20 -28.00
N ASN A 94 9.53 23.23 -27.09
CA ASN A 94 9.22 21.84 -27.43
C ASN A 94 7.93 21.34 -26.77
N ALA A 95 7.03 22.26 -26.42
CA ALA A 95 5.66 21.92 -26.01
C ALA A 95 4.86 21.48 -27.24
N THR A 96 5.26 20.36 -27.84
CA THR A 96 4.27 19.51 -28.52
C THR A 96 3.34 19.10 -27.38
N ASP A 97 2.06 19.46 -27.47
CA ASP A 97 1.08 19.35 -26.38
C ASP A 97 1.10 17.97 -25.67
N GLN A 98 1.58 16.94 -26.37
CA GLN A 98 1.83 15.55 -25.93
C GLN A 98 2.75 15.35 -24.72
N ASN A 99 3.67 16.26 -24.39
CA ASN A 99 4.60 16.10 -23.24
C ASN A 99 4.16 16.85 -21.98
N THR A 100 3.00 17.49 -22.01
CA THR A 100 2.44 18.12 -20.81
C THR A 100 1.82 17.07 -19.90
N VAL A 101 1.89 17.29 -18.58
CA VAL A 101 1.24 16.42 -17.59
C VAL A 101 -0.24 16.21 -17.91
N LYS A 102 -0.92 17.26 -18.42
CA LYS A 102 -2.31 17.21 -18.87
C LYS A 102 -2.50 16.20 -20.02
N ALA A 103 -1.73 16.31 -21.09
CA ALA A 103 -1.85 15.40 -22.23
C ALA A 103 -1.46 13.96 -21.89
N LYS A 104 -0.45 13.76 -21.05
CA LYS A 104 -0.08 12.42 -20.55
C LYS A 104 -1.14 11.81 -19.65
N ALA A 105 -1.77 12.61 -18.79
CA ALA A 105 -2.85 12.14 -17.93
C ALA A 105 -4.13 11.83 -18.72
N GLU A 106 -4.39 12.57 -19.79
CA GLU A 106 -5.49 12.30 -20.73
C GLU A 106 -5.21 11.05 -21.59
N GLU A 107 -4.00 10.90 -22.13
CA GLU A 107 -3.53 9.69 -22.85
C GLU A 107 -3.67 8.43 -21.99
N LEU A 108 -3.32 8.52 -20.70
CA LEU A 108 -3.42 7.43 -19.74
C LEU A 108 -4.80 7.34 -19.06
N GLN A 109 -5.77 8.18 -19.46
CA GLN A 109 -7.14 8.23 -18.92
C GLN A 109 -7.22 8.33 -17.38
N LEU A 110 -6.19 8.88 -16.72
CA LEU A 110 -6.07 8.91 -15.25
C LEU A 110 -7.20 9.71 -14.58
N PHE A 111 -7.83 10.62 -15.32
CA PHE A 111 -8.88 11.51 -14.82
C PHE A 111 -10.10 11.58 -15.74
N SER A 112 -10.24 10.67 -16.71
CA SER A 112 -11.39 10.64 -17.63
C SER A 112 -12.65 9.98 -17.05
N SER A 113 -12.56 9.37 -15.86
CA SER A 113 -13.74 8.83 -15.19
C SER A 113 -14.58 9.96 -14.60
N LYS A 114 -15.70 10.27 -15.26
CA LYS A 114 -16.82 10.99 -14.62
C LYS A 114 -17.27 10.15 -13.43
N GLU A 115 -17.12 10.71 -12.23
CA GLU A 115 -17.44 10.12 -10.91
C GLU A 115 -18.43 8.95 -11.02
N ALA A 116 -17.87 7.74 -11.14
CA ALA A 116 -18.61 6.55 -10.81
C ALA A 116 -18.51 6.45 -9.29
N THR A 117 -19.57 6.92 -8.64
CA THR A 117 -19.86 6.61 -7.26
C THR A 117 -19.52 5.15 -7.00
N THR A 118 -18.68 4.91 -5.98
CA THR A 118 -18.27 3.59 -5.47
C THR A 118 -17.15 2.91 -6.26
N SER A 119 -15.93 3.36 -6.00
CA SER A 119 -14.91 2.38 -5.63
C SER A 119 -14.37 2.82 -4.29
N ASN A 120 -14.79 2.14 -3.23
CA ASN A 120 -13.92 1.92 -2.10
C ASN A 120 -12.70 1.16 -2.65
N GLN A 121 -11.80 1.89 -3.31
CA GLN A 121 -10.41 1.50 -3.34
C GLN A 121 -9.95 1.75 -1.92
N ILE A 122 -10.29 0.78 -1.07
CA ILE A 122 -9.45 0.35 0.02
C ILE A 122 -8.04 0.51 -0.54
N GLU A 123 -7.29 1.46 -0.01
CA GLU A 123 -5.85 1.30 0.01
C GLU A 123 -5.68 -0.10 0.58
N GLU A 124 -5.45 -1.09 -0.30
CA GLU A 124 -4.90 -2.34 0.13
C GLU A 124 -3.64 -1.87 0.83
N GLU A 125 -3.70 -1.84 2.17
CA GLU A 125 -2.54 -1.84 3.01
C GLU A 125 -1.65 -2.86 2.37
N THR A 126 -0.62 -2.40 1.65
CA THR A 126 0.33 -3.30 1.01
C THR A 126 0.72 -4.29 2.10
N PRO A 127 0.28 -5.56 2.02
CA PRO A 127 0.59 -6.48 3.09
C PRO A 127 2.09 -6.61 2.96
N SER A 128 2.79 -6.06 3.95
CA SER A 128 4.24 -6.08 4.05
C SER A 128 4.72 -7.36 3.40
N SER A 129 5.38 -7.23 2.25
CA SER A 129 5.65 -8.30 1.27
C SER A 129 6.44 -9.48 1.86
N SER A 130 6.82 -9.35 3.13
CA SER A 130 7.45 -10.35 3.98
C SER A 130 6.50 -11.49 4.42
N ASN A 131 5.20 -11.25 4.63
CA ASN A 131 4.30 -12.27 5.19
C ASN A 131 3.77 -13.28 4.16
N LEU A 132 3.64 -12.88 2.90
CA LEU A 132 3.20 -13.75 1.81
C LEU A 132 4.26 -14.83 1.52
N SER A 133 5.54 -14.44 1.53
CA SER A 133 6.68 -15.34 1.33
C SER A 133 6.80 -16.40 2.43
N LEU A 134 6.55 -16.03 3.69
CA LEU A 134 6.61 -16.96 4.83
C LEU A 134 5.45 -17.97 4.81
N SER A 135 4.24 -17.51 4.45
CA SER A 135 3.05 -18.37 4.34
C SER A 135 3.19 -19.44 3.25
N ILE A 136 3.78 -19.07 2.10
CA ILE A 136 4.08 -19.99 1.00
C ILE A 136 5.15 -21.02 1.42
N LEU A 137 6.19 -20.59 2.14
CA LEU A 137 7.22 -21.50 2.65
C LEU A 137 6.64 -22.52 3.64
N ILE A 138 5.74 -22.09 4.53
CA ILE A 138 5.03 -22.97 5.46
C ILE A 138 4.25 -24.06 4.72
N TRP A 139 3.51 -23.68 3.67
CA TRP A 139 2.70 -24.63 2.90
C TRP A 139 3.55 -25.65 2.14
N VAL A 140 4.69 -25.21 1.59
CA VAL A 140 5.65 -26.10 0.92
C VAL A 140 6.25 -27.09 1.93
N LEU A 141 6.65 -26.62 3.12
CA LEU A 141 7.22 -27.46 4.16
C LEU A 141 6.22 -28.51 4.67
N VAL A 142 4.97 -28.11 4.89
CA VAL A 142 3.88 -29.02 5.27
C VAL A 142 3.66 -30.08 4.19
N GLY A 143 3.64 -29.68 2.91
CA GLY A 143 3.51 -30.62 1.79
C GLY A 143 4.63 -31.67 1.76
N ILE A 144 5.88 -31.24 1.95
CA ILE A 144 7.04 -32.13 2.00
C ILE A 144 6.94 -33.09 3.20
N SER A 145 6.55 -32.59 4.37
CA SER A 145 6.41 -33.40 5.59
C SER A 145 5.37 -34.51 5.42
N ILE A 146 4.21 -34.19 4.84
CA ILE A 146 3.16 -35.17 4.54
C ILE A 146 3.66 -36.20 3.51
N MET A 147 4.37 -35.75 2.47
CA MET A 147 4.93 -36.65 1.45
C MET A 147 5.92 -37.65 2.05
N LEU A 148 6.80 -37.20 2.95
CA LEU A 148 7.75 -38.06 3.65
C LEU A 148 7.04 -39.06 4.57
N LEU A 149 6.03 -38.64 5.33
CA LEU A 149 5.23 -39.54 6.16
C LEU A 149 4.57 -40.65 5.34
N ILE A 150 4.00 -40.32 4.18
CA ILE A 150 3.39 -41.30 3.29
C ILE A 150 4.43 -42.31 2.80
N LEU A 151 5.64 -41.85 2.43
CA LEU A 151 6.72 -42.75 2.01
C LEU A 151 7.14 -43.70 3.12
N VAL A 152 7.32 -43.20 4.35
CA VAL A 152 7.66 -44.02 5.52
C VAL A 152 6.58 -45.08 5.77
N LEU A 153 5.30 -44.71 5.72
CA LEU A 153 4.19 -45.64 5.89
C LEU A 153 4.16 -46.71 4.79
N ILE A 154 4.46 -46.35 3.54
CA ILE A 154 4.53 -47.30 2.43
C ILE A 154 5.69 -48.29 2.62
N VAL A 155 6.89 -47.78 2.96
CA VAL A 155 8.08 -48.62 3.19
C VAL A 155 7.85 -49.56 4.36
N TRP A 156 7.29 -49.05 5.47
CA TRP A 156 6.99 -49.88 6.63
C TRP A 156 5.92 -50.93 6.33
N GLY A 157 4.85 -50.56 5.62
CA GLY A 157 3.82 -51.50 5.17
C GLY A 157 4.37 -52.59 4.24
N ARG A 158 5.29 -52.24 3.33
CA ARG A 158 6.00 -53.19 2.45
C ARG A 158 6.94 -54.11 3.24
N SER A 159 7.60 -53.58 4.27
CA SER A 159 8.48 -54.35 5.15
C SER A 159 7.70 -55.40 5.94
N GLN A 160 6.57 -55.01 6.54
CA GLN A 160 5.68 -55.94 7.26
C GLN A 160 5.08 -57.01 6.35
N ALA A 161 4.78 -56.67 5.09
CA ALA A 161 4.31 -57.64 4.11
C ALA A 161 5.38 -58.70 3.77
N LYS A 162 6.67 -58.33 3.69
CA LYS A 162 7.78 -59.28 3.50
C LYS A 162 8.02 -60.18 4.71
N GLN A 163 7.86 -59.67 5.94
CA GLN A 163 8.00 -60.50 7.14
C GLN A 163 6.89 -61.55 7.25
N LYS A 164 5.65 -61.21 6.91
CA LYS A 164 4.53 -62.18 6.90
C LYS A 164 4.66 -63.28 5.85
N SER A 165 5.34 -63.03 4.72
CA SER A 165 5.55 -64.07 3.70
C SER A 165 6.67 -65.06 4.04
N LEU A 166 7.61 -64.69 4.92
CA LEU A 166 8.72 -65.56 5.35
C LEU A 166 8.36 -66.43 6.57
N GLN A 167 7.29 -66.11 7.30
CA GLN A 167 6.84 -66.87 8.47
C GLN A 167 5.81 -67.96 8.11
N ASN A 168 5.36 -68.00 6.85
CA ASN A 168 4.39 -68.98 6.31
C ASN A 168 5.06 -69.99 5.33
N VAL A 169 6.38 -70.13 5.38
CA VAL A 169 7.17 -71.18 4.71
C VAL A 169 7.81 -72.03 5.79
#